data_AF-A0A7S0L6P0-F1
#
_entry.id   AF-A0A7S0L6P0-F1
#
_cell.length_a   1.000
_cell.length_b   1.000
_cell.length_c   1.000
_cell.angle_alpha   90.00
_cell.angle_beta   90.00
_cell.angle_gamma   90.00
#
_symmetry.space_group_name_H-M   'P 1'
#
loop_
_entity.id
_entity.type
_entity.pdbx_description
1 polymer ?
#
loop_
_entity_poly.entity_id
_entity_poly.type
_entity_poly.pdbx_seq_one_letter_code
_entity_poly.pdbx_strand_id
1 'polypeptide(L)'
;LYVYHFGVAHFIQKRILPGLDAERTAFSGSSGGALVACCLCLGIDVLDLTRYVISCRSECQYNPWRIIPCLERALQAFVSPMGDSAHEDAQKRLRVLLTRVEFAWLRPLL
;
A
#
# COMPACT_ATOMS: atom_id res chain seq x y z
N LEU A 1 -1.31 -4.99 -13.10
CA LEU A 1 -2.42 -4.16 -12.54
C LEU A 1 -1.92 -3.05 -11.61
N TYR A 2 -1.01 -3.31 -10.65
CA TYR A 2 -0.56 -2.27 -9.70
C TYR A 2 0.21 -1.08 -10.30
N VAL A 3 0.84 -1.22 -11.48
CA VAL A 3 1.65 -0.15 -12.10
C VAL A 3 0.88 1.16 -12.33
N TYR A 4 -0.42 1.10 -12.66
CA TYR A 4 -1.20 2.33 -12.84
C TYR A 4 -1.45 3.06 -11.50
N HIS A 5 -1.64 2.31 -10.41
CA HIS A 5 -1.82 2.90 -9.08
C HIS A 5 -0.57 3.66 -8.66
N PHE A 6 0.61 3.11 -8.97
CA PHE A 6 1.88 3.77 -8.70
C PHE A 6 2.09 5.03 -9.54
N GLY A 7 1.63 5.06 -10.80
CA GLY A 7 1.66 6.28 -11.62
C GLY A 7 0.85 7.41 -11.00
N VAL A 8 -0.38 7.12 -10.55
CA VAL A 8 -1.24 8.10 -9.85
C VAL A 8 -0.61 8.51 -8.52
N ALA A 9 -0.09 7.56 -7.75
CA ALA A 9 0.58 7.83 -6.48
C ALA A 9 1.79 8.74 -6.67
N HIS A 10 2.60 8.52 -7.71
CA HIS A 10 3.75 9.35 -8.03
C HIS A 10 3.33 10.78 -8.37
N PHE A 11 2.27 10.96 -9.16
CA PHE A 11 1.72 12.27 -9.45
C PHE A 11 1.26 12.98 -8.16
N ILE A 12 0.48 12.30 -7.31
CA ILE A 12 0.01 12.84 -6.02
C ILE A 12 1.21 13.25 -5.16
N GLN A 13 2.22 12.38 -5.02
CA GLN A 13 3.41 12.63 -4.23
C GLN A 13 4.20 13.85 -4.70
N LYS A 14 4.33 14.07 -6.01
CA LYS A 14 5.13 15.17 -6.57
C LYS A 14 4.37 16.48 -6.77
N ARG A 15 3.05 16.43 -6.97
CA ARG A 15 2.26 17.60 -7.41
C ARG A 15 1.22 18.05 -6.41
N ILE A 16 0.72 17.15 -5.55
CA ILE A 16 -0.37 17.44 -4.63
C ILE A 16 0.15 17.54 -3.20
N LEU A 17 0.86 16.51 -2.72
CA LEU A 17 1.34 16.46 -1.33
C LEU A 17 2.15 17.68 -0.87
N PRO A 18 3.06 18.27 -1.68
CA PRO A 18 3.83 19.44 -1.23
C PRO A 18 2.98 20.67 -0.90
N GLY A 19 1.74 20.73 -1.39
CA GLY A 19 0.80 21.83 -1.10
C GLY A 19 -0.19 21.53 0.03
N LEU A 20 -0.11 20.35 0.65
CA LEU A 20 -1.01 19.94 1.73
C LEU A 20 -0.31 19.98 3.08
N ASP A 21 -1.09 20.27 4.13
CA ASP A 21 -0.65 20.14 5.50
C ASP A 21 -0.55 18.66 5.88
N ALA A 22 0.67 18.20 6.19
CA ALA A 22 0.96 16.81 6.52
C ALA A 22 0.15 16.34 7.73
N GLU A 23 -0.01 17.17 8.77
CA GLU A 23 -0.70 16.78 10.01
C GLU A 23 -2.21 16.63 9.83
N ARG A 24 -2.77 17.29 8.81
CA ARG A 24 -4.21 17.30 8.53
C ARG A 24 -4.61 16.39 7.36
N THR A 25 -3.63 15.75 6.72
CA THR A 25 -3.87 14.91 5.54
C THR A 25 -3.96 13.44 5.93
N ALA A 26 -5.12 12.83 5.62
CA ALA A 26 -5.37 11.41 5.79
C ALA A 26 -5.39 10.69 4.44
N PHE A 27 -5.03 9.41 4.46
CA PHE A 27 -4.90 8.54 3.29
C PHE A 27 -5.79 7.31 3.47
N SER A 28 -6.49 6.91 2.41
CA SER A 28 -7.33 5.72 2.44
C SER A 28 -7.28 4.94 1.14
N GLY A 29 -7.52 3.64 1.23
CA GLY A 29 -7.60 2.77 0.06
C GLY A 29 -7.89 1.31 0.40
N SER A 30 -8.30 0.54 -0.59
CA SER A 30 -8.50 -0.92 -0.52
C SER A 30 -7.53 -1.64 -1.47
N SER A 31 -7.14 -2.88 -1.15
CA SER A 31 -6.26 -3.69 -2.01
C SER A 31 -5.00 -2.92 -2.45
N GLY A 32 -4.75 -2.74 -3.75
CA GLY A 32 -3.65 -1.92 -4.27
C GLY A 32 -3.69 -0.45 -3.87
N GLY A 33 -4.88 0.10 -3.65
CA GLY A 33 -5.05 1.45 -3.11
C GLY A 33 -4.59 1.55 -1.67
N ALA A 34 -4.73 0.49 -0.85
CA ALA A 34 -4.22 0.48 0.52
C ALA A 34 -2.68 0.51 0.56
N LEU A 35 -2.03 -0.18 -0.38
CA LEU A 35 -0.58 -0.12 -0.55
C LEU A 35 -0.11 1.29 -0.91
N VAL A 36 -0.77 1.95 -1.86
CA VAL A 36 -0.48 3.35 -2.22
C VAL A 36 -0.75 4.30 -1.07
N ALA A 37 -1.89 4.17 -0.38
CA ALA A 37 -2.24 5.00 0.76
C ALA A 37 -1.19 4.89 1.87
N CYS A 38 -0.72 3.67 2.16
CA CYS A 38 0.35 3.44 3.13
C CYS A 38 1.67 4.11 2.68
N CYS A 39 2.05 3.90 1.41
CA CYS A 39 3.26 4.49 0.82
C CYS A 39 3.27 6.02 0.92
N LEU A 40 2.17 6.68 0.55
CA LEU A 40 2.03 8.13 0.65
C LEU A 40 1.96 8.62 2.10
N CYS A 41 1.29 7.87 2.98
CA CYS A 41 1.17 8.21 4.39
C CYS A 41 2.53 8.22 5.10
N LEU A 42 3.37 7.23 4.82
CA LEU A 42 4.69 7.04 5.42
C LEU A 42 5.82 7.77 4.67
N GLY A 43 5.53 8.48 3.59
CA GLY A 43 6.54 9.18 2.80
C GLY A 43 7.51 8.25 2.05
N ILE A 44 7.11 6.99 1.79
CA ILE A 44 7.91 6.05 1.00
C ILE A 44 7.99 6.56 -0.44
N ASP A 45 9.16 6.49 -1.07
CA ASP A 45 9.29 6.85 -2.49
C ASP A 45 8.52 5.83 -3.36
N VAL A 46 7.51 6.33 -4.06
CA VAL A 46 6.61 5.50 -4.87
C VAL A 46 7.36 4.80 -6.01
N LEU A 47 8.37 5.45 -6.60
CA LEU A 47 9.13 4.86 -7.70
C LEU A 47 10.01 3.72 -7.20
N ASP A 48 10.62 3.85 -6.03
CA ASP A 48 11.46 2.80 -5.46
C ASP A 48 10.62 1.57 -5.08
N LEU A 49 9.45 1.77 -4.46
CA LEU A 49 8.50 0.69 -4.22
C LEU A 49 8.03 0.04 -5.53
N THR A 50 7.80 0.85 -6.58
CA THR A 50 7.39 0.33 -7.90
C THR A 50 8.47 -0.55 -8.52
N ARG A 51 9.73 -0.11 -8.49
CA ARG A 51 10.89 -0.87 -8.99
C ARG A 51 11.01 -2.20 -8.24
N TYR A 52 10.83 -2.18 -6.92
CA TYR A 52 10.83 -3.38 -6.10
C TYR A 52 9.68 -4.34 -6.47
N VAL A 53 8.45 -3.85 -6.60
CA VAL A 53 7.31 -4.69 -6.98
C VAL A 53 7.52 -5.33 -8.36
N ILE A 54 8.11 -4.60 -9.31
CA ILE A 54 8.45 -5.12 -10.63
C ILE A 54 9.54 -6.20 -10.53
N SER A 55 10.56 -6.02 -9.68
CA SER A 55 11.63 -7.00 -9.51
C SER A 55 11.14 -8.33 -8.91
N CYS A 56 10.09 -8.29 -8.08
CA CYS A 56 9.44 -9.49 -7.53
C CYS A 56 8.65 -10.32 -8.55
N ARG A 57 8.40 -9.80 -9.77
CA ARG A 57 7.56 -10.46 -10.78
C ARG A 57 8.03 -11.87 -11.11
N SER A 58 9.34 -12.06 -11.32
CA SER A 58 9.90 -13.36 -11.73
C SER A 58 9.67 -14.46 -10.70
N GLU A 59 9.69 -14.09 -9.41
CA GLU A 59 9.45 -15.00 -8.29
C GLU A 59 7.97 -15.35 -8.12
N CYS A 60 7.08 -14.36 -8.34
CA CYS A 60 5.65 -14.48 -8.04
C CYS A 60 4.79 -14.95 -9.22
N GLN A 61 5.26 -14.84 -10.46
CA GLN A 61 4.42 -15.00 -11.67
C GLN A 61 3.72 -16.36 -11.82
N TYR A 62 4.31 -17.44 -11.27
CA TYR A 62 3.77 -18.81 -11.40
C TYR A 62 3.15 -19.35 -10.11
N ASN A 63 3.42 -18.71 -8.97
CA ASN A 63 2.86 -19.13 -7.68
C ASN A 63 2.65 -17.90 -6.79
N PRO A 64 1.39 -17.47 -6.57
CA PRO A 64 1.10 -16.27 -5.79
C PRO A 64 1.52 -16.37 -4.32
N TRP A 65 1.66 -17.57 -3.76
CA TRP A 65 2.12 -17.76 -2.37
C TRP A 65 3.58 -17.35 -2.17
N ARG A 66 4.36 -17.25 -3.25
CA ARG A 66 5.75 -16.74 -3.20
C ARG A 66 5.83 -15.22 -3.03
N ILE A 67 4.69 -14.54 -2.92
CA ILE A 67 4.66 -13.12 -2.58
C ILE A 67 5.02 -12.84 -1.11
N ILE A 68 4.85 -13.80 -0.21
CA ILE A 68 5.10 -13.59 1.23
C ILE A 68 6.56 -13.19 1.51
N PRO A 69 7.58 -13.93 1.04
CA PRO A 69 8.97 -13.50 1.19
C PRO A 69 9.27 -12.15 0.52
N CYS A 70 8.62 -11.85 -0.61
CA CYS A 70 8.74 -10.55 -1.26
C CYS A 70 8.16 -9.43 -0.38
N LEU A 71 7.06 -9.67 0.31
CA LEU A 71 6.44 -8.73 1.23
C LEU A 71 7.31 -8.49 2.47
N GLU A 72 7.84 -9.54 3.09
CA GLU A 72 8.72 -9.43 4.25
C GLU A 72 9.97 -8.59 3.93
N ARG A 73 10.61 -8.85 2.80
CA ARG A 73 11.74 -8.05 2.31
C ARG A 73 11.35 -6.61 1.99
N ALA A 74 10.13 -6.37 1.49
CA ALA A 74 9.64 -5.01 1.28
C ALA A 74 9.48 -4.25 2.60
N LEU A 75 8.86 -4.88 3.61
CA LEU A 75 8.71 -4.28 4.93
C LEU A 75 10.08 -3.97 5.56
N GLN A 76 11.03 -4.89 5.41
CA GLN A 76 12.38 -4.69 5.91
C GLN A 76 13.13 -3.55 5.19
N ALA A 77 12.92 -3.39 3.88
CA ALA A 77 13.57 -2.35 3.09
C ALA A 77 12.95 -0.96 3.27
N PHE A 78 11.62 -0.89 3.37
CA PHE A 78 10.88 0.38 3.28
C PHE A 78 10.28 0.86 4.62
N VAL A 79 10.00 -0.04 5.55
CA VAL A 79 9.30 0.29 6.82
C VAL A 79 10.23 0.16 8.02
N SER A 80 11.00 -0.93 8.14
CA SER A 80 11.91 -1.12 9.29
C SER A 80 12.90 0.03 9.53
N PRO A 81 13.45 0.74 8.52
CA PRO A 81 14.31 1.90 8.76
C PRO A 81 13.63 3.07 9.48
N MET A 82 12.30 3.11 9.49
CA MET A 82 11.50 4.14 10.16
C MET A 82 11.29 3.85 11.66
N GLY A 83 11.61 2.63 12.13
CA GLY A 83 11.38 2.22 13.52
C GLY A 83 9.91 2.33 13.94
N ASP A 84 9.68 2.64 15.22
CA ASP A 84 8.33 2.72 15.80
C ASP A 84 7.49 3.89 15.26
N SER A 85 8.14 4.92 14.67
CA SER A 85 7.46 6.11 14.13
C SER A 85 6.48 5.78 13.00
N ALA A 86 6.78 4.76 12.18
CA ALA A 86 5.89 4.35 11.10
C ALA A 86 4.52 3.88 11.61
N HIS A 87 4.48 3.21 12.76
CA HIS A 87 3.23 2.79 13.37
C HIS A 87 2.42 4.00 13.86
N GLU A 88 3.07 4.93 14.57
CA GLU A 88 2.44 6.13 15.12
C GLU A 88 1.88 7.05 14.02
N ASP A 89 2.65 7.26 12.96
CA ASP A 89 2.25 8.06 11.79
C ASP A 89 1.05 7.43 11.07
N ALA A 90 1.10 6.11 10.85
CA ALA A 90 0.02 5.39 10.18
C ALA A 90 -1.28 5.37 11.01
N GLN A 91 -1.21 5.22 12.34
CA GLN A 91 -2.39 5.04 13.18
C GLN A 91 -3.38 6.22 13.09
N LYS A 92 -2.87 7.43 12.93
CA LYS A 92 -3.69 8.65 12.88
C LYS A 92 -4.19 8.97 11.46
N ARG A 93 -3.40 8.62 10.45
CA ARG A 93 -3.58 9.12 9.07
C ARG A 93 -3.94 8.05 8.04
N LEU A 94 -3.70 6.77 8.30
CA LEU A 94 -4.02 5.68 7.39
C LEU A 94 -5.38 5.05 7.70
N ARG A 95 -6.16 4.81 6.64
CA ARG A 95 -7.43 4.06 6.70
C ARG A 95 -7.42 2.96 5.64
N VAL A 96 -7.33 1.71 6.08
CA VAL A 96 -7.44 0.55 5.18
C VAL A 96 -8.91 0.19 5.00
N LEU A 97 -9.39 0.30 3.77
CA LEU A 97 -10.78 0.01 3.42
C LEU A 97 -10.90 -1.48 3.11
N LEU A 98 -11.85 -2.15 3.78
CA LEU A 98 -12.14 -3.56 3.57
C LEU A 98 -13.40 -3.71 2.74
N THR A 99 -13.35 -4.59 1.73
CA THR A 99 -14.54 -4.96 0.95
C THR A 99 -15.15 -6.21 1.58
N ARG A 100 -16.39 -6.11 2.04
CA ARG A 100 -17.16 -7.27 2.48
C ARG A 100 -17.71 -7.98 1.25
N VAL A 101 -17.31 -9.23 1.05
CA VAL A 101 -17.88 -10.10 0.00
C VAL A 101 -18.93 -10.97 0.66
N GLU A 102 -20.18 -10.79 0.26
CA GLU A 102 -21.28 -11.65 0.67
C GLU A 102 -21.68 -12.57 -0.47
N PHE A 103 -21.58 -13.87 -0.25
CA PHE A 103 -22.08 -14.85 -1.20
C PHE A 103 -23.52 -15.18 -0.84
N ALA A 104 -24.46 -14.74 -1.68
CA ALA A 104 -25.89 -14.92 -1.45
C ALA A 104 -26.29 -16.39 -1.23
N TRP A 105 -25.58 -17.35 -1.83
CA TRP A 105 -25.82 -18.79 -1.68
C TRP A 105 -25.25 -19.43 -0.40
N LEU A 106 -24.50 -18.68 0.41
CA LEU A 106 -24.06 -19.09 1.75
C LEU A 106 -24.92 -18.49 2.86
N ARG A 107 -25.96 -17.72 2.52
CA ARG A 107 -26.92 -17.25 3.52
C ARG A 107 -27.73 -18.46 4.01
N PRO A 108 -27.73 -18.78 5.31
CA PRO A 108 -28.65 -19.75 5.85
C PRO A 108 -30.07 -19.33 5.46
N LEU A 109 -30.88 -20.27 4.96
CA LEU A 109 -32.32 -20.08 4.86
C LEU A 109 -32.85 -19.99 6.29
N LEU A 110 -32.90 -18.78 6.82
CA LEU A 110 -33.69 -18.43 8.00
C LEU A 110 -35.09 -18.02 7.56
#